data_AF-A0A1F5CNQ1-F1
#
_entry.id   AF-A0A1F5CNQ1-F1
#
_cell.length_a   1.000
_cell.length_b   1.000
_cell.length_c   1.000
_cell.angle_alpha   90.00
_cell.angle_beta   90.00
_cell.angle_gamma   90.00
#
_symmetry.space_group_name_H-M   'P 1'
#
loop_
_entity.id
_entity.type
_entity.pdbx_description
1 polymer ?
#
loop_
_entity_poly.entity_id
_entity_poly.type
_entity_poly.pdbx_seq_one_letter_code
_entity_poly.pdbx_strand_id
1 'polypeptide(L)'
;MNRKIRSRFPVWRMKEETSEHVRHSVEVFIWMIFPLSVVYVCGFQFFFGESVFGLVLWGLGVYFYSNFLPDLPSIHRKKKCEADCTDLSWYKKYVILLFAPLLVWLLFSGIRLSWRTVETYHNFRSLAIYGAFLFVVGFLGFAGLPLSIRDLAKIFFFQFCGIIGFLTHLKVDKIW
;
A
#
# COMPACT_ATOMS: atom_id res chain seq x y z
N MET A 1 19.82 -22.84 -28.27
CA MET A 1 18.86 -21.86 -27.70
C MET A 1 19.44 -21.28 -26.40
N ASN A 2 19.77 -19.99 -26.37
CA ASN A 2 20.75 -19.40 -25.45
C ASN A 2 20.16 -19.07 -24.05
N ARG A 3 20.71 -19.66 -22.97
CA ARG A 3 20.25 -19.53 -21.56
C ARG A 3 20.21 -18.07 -21.07
N LYS A 4 21.06 -17.20 -21.64
CA LYS A 4 21.13 -15.75 -21.38
C LYS A 4 19.89 -14.98 -21.84
N ILE A 5 19.22 -15.43 -22.90
CA ILE A 5 18.00 -14.79 -23.43
C ILE A 5 16.79 -15.15 -22.55
N ARG A 6 16.75 -16.39 -22.04
CA ARG A 6 15.70 -16.87 -21.14
C ARG A 6 15.69 -16.19 -19.77
N SER A 7 16.84 -15.73 -19.27
CA SER A 7 16.93 -14.99 -18.00
C SER A 7 16.64 -13.50 -18.13
N ARG A 8 16.83 -12.91 -19.33
CA ARG A 8 16.50 -11.49 -19.59
C ARG A 8 15.00 -11.25 -19.78
N PHE A 9 14.29 -12.19 -20.38
CA PHE A 9 12.84 -12.13 -20.56
C PHE A 9 12.01 -11.86 -19.27
N PRO A 10 12.23 -12.59 -18.16
CA PRO A 10 11.49 -12.34 -16.92
C PRO A 10 11.85 -11.01 -16.27
N VAL A 11 13.12 -10.57 -16.35
CA VAL A 11 13.56 -9.26 -15.82
C VAL A 11 12.95 -8.12 -16.63
N TRP A 12 12.88 -8.27 -17.95
CA TRP A 12 12.27 -7.28 -18.84
C TRP A 12 10.76 -7.18 -18.61
N ARG A 13 10.07 -8.32 -18.46
CA ARG A 13 8.65 -8.36 -18.11
C ARG A 13 8.35 -7.76 -16.73
N MET A 14 9.18 -8.04 -15.72
CA MET A 14 9.05 -7.39 -14.41
C MET A 14 9.25 -5.87 -14.49
N LYS A 15 10.19 -5.40 -15.31
CA LYS A 15 10.43 -3.97 -15.53
C LYS A 15 9.23 -3.30 -16.19
N GLU A 16 8.63 -3.97 -17.16
CA GLU A 16 7.45 -3.48 -17.88
C GLU A 16 6.22 -3.41 -16.96
N GLU A 17 5.94 -4.47 -16.20
CA GLU A 17 4.89 -4.51 -15.17
C GLU A 17 5.08 -3.40 -14.12
N THR A 18 6.29 -3.27 -13.56
CA THR A 18 6.61 -2.19 -12.60
C THR A 18 6.42 -0.81 -13.23
N SER A 19 6.77 -0.64 -14.51
CA SER A 19 6.60 0.64 -15.21
C SER A 19 5.13 0.99 -15.44
N GLU A 20 4.26 0.01 -15.63
CA GLU A 20 2.82 0.21 -15.72
C GLU A 20 2.23 0.66 -14.37
N HIS A 21 2.63 0.02 -13.26
CA HIS A 21 2.26 0.44 -11.91
C HIS A 21 2.73 1.87 -11.62
N VAL A 22 3.98 2.19 -11.92
CA VAL A 22 4.52 3.55 -11.73
C VAL A 22 3.76 4.56 -12.58
N ARG A 23 3.54 4.27 -13.87
CA ARG A 23 2.85 5.20 -14.78
C ARG A 23 1.44 5.50 -14.31
N HIS A 24 0.66 4.47 -14.00
CA HIS A 24 -0.71 4.64 -13.55
C HIS A 24 -0.78 5.28 -12.15
N SER A 25 0.14 4.94 -11.25
CA SER A 25 0.28 5.61 -9.95
C SER A 25 0.65 7.10 -10.09
N VAL A 26 1.49 7.47 -11.06
CA VAL A 26 1.86 8.87 -11.31
C VAL A 26 0.68 9.63 -11.92
N GLU A 27 -0.08 9.01 -12.82
CA GLU A 27 -1.27 9.61 -13.42
C GLU A 27 -2.34 9.93 -12.36
N VAL A 28 -2.68 8.96 -11.50
CA VAL A 28 -3.62 9.18 -10.38
C VAL A 28 -3.07 10.21 -9.38
N PHE A 29 -1.75 10.22 -9.16
CA PHE A 29 -1.12 11.20 -8.29
C PHE A 29 -1.32 12.62 -8.83
N ILE A 30 -0.98 12.86 -10.10
CA ILE A 30 -1.05 14.18 -10.73
C ILE A 30 -2.50 14.68 -10.81
N TRP A 31 -3.42 13.80 -11.22
CA TRP A 31 -4.80 14.22 -11.52
C TRP A 31 -5.75 14.20 -10.33
N MET A 32 -5.43 13.47 -9.26
CA MET A 32 -6.34 13.28 -8.13
C MET A 32 -5.71 13.63 -6.78
N ILE A 33 -4.61 12.97 -6.41
CA ILE A 33 -4.01 13.14 -5.08
C ILE A 33 -3.39 14.52 -4.91
N PHE A 34 -2.63 14.99 -5.89
CA PHE A 34 -1.97 16.30 -5.84
C PHE A 34 -2.98 17.45 -5.72
N PRO A 35 -3.99 17.61 -6.61
CA PRO A 35 -4.96 18.69 -6.47
C PRO A 35 -5.76 18.59 -5.17
N LEU A 36 -6.14 17.38 -4.75
CA LEU A 36 -6.83 17.20 -3.48
C LEU A 36 -5.96 17.61 -2.28
N SER A 37 -4.66 17.29 -2.31
CA SER A 37 -3.71 17.69 -1.27
C SER A 37 -3.57 19.21 -1.20
N VAL A 38 -3.49 19.89 -2.35
CA VAL A 38 -3.44 21.37 -2.41
C VAL A 38 -4.71 21.97 -1.83
N VAL A 39 -5.89 21.48 -2.25
CA VAL A 39 -7.19 21.94 -1.72
C VAL A 39 -7.27 21.71 -0.21
N TYR A 40 -6.80 20.55 0.27
CA TYR A 40 -6.80 20.21 1.68
C TYR A 40 -5.91 21.15 2.51
N VAL A 41 -4.67 21.41 2.08
CA VAL A 41 -3.75 22.33 2.75
C VAL A 41 -4.33 23.74 2.78
N CYS A 42 -4.81 24.24 1.63
CA CYS A 42 -5.40 25.57 1.53
C CYS A 42 -6.65 25.70 2.42
N GLY A 43 -7.53 24.70 2.39
CA GLY A 43 -8.73 24.66 3.23
C GLY A 43 -8.39 24.65 4.72
N PHE A 44 -7.45 23.82 5.14
CA PHE A 44 -7.04 23.77 6.55
C PHE A 44 -6.39 25.06 7.03
N GLN A 45 -5.53 25.66 6.22
CA GLN A 45 -4.91 26.93 6.53
C GLN A 45 -5.96 28.05 6.61
N PHE A 46 -6.95 28.06 5.71
CA PHE A 46 -7.99 29.08 5.68
C PHE A 46 -8.98 28.96 6.84
N PHE A 47 -9.47 27.76 7.14
CA PHE A 47 -10.50 27.54 8.17
C PHE A 47 -9.94 27.40 9.59
N PHE A 48 -8.75 26.81 9.74
CA PHE A 48 -8.20 26.47 11.06
C PHE A 48 -6.88 27.18 11.37
N GLY A 49 -6.27 27.89 10.40
CA GLY A 49 -4.99 28.58 10.59
C GLY A 49 -3.79 27.65 10.82
N GLU A 50 -3.96 26.35 10.59
CA GLU A 50 -2.96 25.33 10.90
C GLU A 50 -2.23 24.81 9.66
N SER A 51 -0.92 24.63 9.83
CA SER A 51 -0.08 23.94 8.85
C SER A 51 -0.26 22.43 8.96
N VAL A 52 -0.88 21.83 7.94
CA VAL A 52 -1.06 20.36 7.83
C VAL A 52 -0.07 19.70 6.86
N PHE A 53 1.00 20.42 6.46
CA PHE A 53 1.99 19.91 5.51
C PHE A 53 2.60 18.58 5.94
N GLY A 54 2.94 18.42 7.23
CA GLY A 54 3.48 17.16 7.74
C GLY A 54 2.52 15.99 7.55
N LEU A 55 1.23 16.20 7.81
CA LEU A 55 0.20 15.18 7.61
C LEU A 55 0.02 14.84 6.13
N VAL A 56 0.06 15.85 5.26
CA VAL A 56 -0.01 15.62 3.81
C VAL A 56 1.17 14.79 3.34
N LEU A 57 2.40 15.10 3.78
CA LEU A 57 3.57 14.28 3.46
C LEU A 57 3.40 12.83 3.93
N TRP A 58 2.87 12.61 5.13
CA TRP A 58 2.53 11.26 5.61
C TRP A 58 1.46 10.59 4.74
N GLY A 59 0.40 11.31 4.37
CA GLY A 59 -0.63 10.81 3.46
C GLY A 59 -0.08 10.43 2.09
N LEU A 60 0.81 11.24 1.51
CA LEU A 60 1.51 10.94 0.26
C LEU A 60 2.41 9.71 0.39
N GLY A 61 3.15 9.60 1.50
CA GLY A 61 3.93 8.41 1.82
C GLY A 61 3.06 7.15 1.86
N VAL A 62 1.89 7.23 2.50
CA VAL A 62 0.93 6.13 2.58
C VAL A 62 0.28 5.83 1.21
N TYR A 63 0.03 6.84 0.39
CA TYR A 63 -0.47 6.64 -0.99
C TYR A 63 0.53 5.83 -1.83
N PHE A 64 1.80 6.24 -1.86
CA PHE A 64 2.83 5.50 -2.58
C PHE A 64 3.05 4.12 -1.97
N TYR A 65 3.05 4.03 -0.63
CA TYR A 65 3.11 2.75 0.06
C TYR A 65 1.99 1.79 -0.37
N SER A 66 0.76 2.29 -0.47
CA SER A 66 -0.41 1.49 -0.83
C SER A 66 -0.45 1.12 -2.32
N ASN A 67 0.17 1.92 -3.19
CA ASN A 67 0.35 1.64 -4.62
C ASN A 67 1.40 0.57 -4.90
N PHE A 68 2.51 0.62 -4.15
CA PHE A 68 3.63 -0.30 -4.30
C PHE A 68 3.61 -1.37 -3.24
N LEU A 69 2.44 -1.60 -2.63
CA LEU A 69 2.25 -2.59 -1.58
C LEU A 69 2.68 -3.91 -2.23
N PRO A 70 3.88 -4.42 -1.87
CA PRO A 70 4.56 -5.36 -2.73
C PRO A 70 3.66 -6.55 -2.93
N ASP A 71 3.72 -7.09 -4.15
CA ASP A 71 3.38 -8.46 -4.45
C ASP A 71 4.33 -9.42 -3.70
N LEU A 72 4.45 -9.28 -2.38
CA LEU A 72 5.10 -10.18 -1.44
C LEU A 72 4.59 -11.61 -1.56
N PRO A 73 3.31 -11.90 -1.96
CA PRO A 73 2.93 -13.25 -2.27
C PRO A 73 3.80 -13.82 -3.39
N SER A 74 4.22 -13.07 -4.40
CA SER A 74 5.02 -13.60 -5.51
C SER A 74 6.41 -14.07 -5.07
N ILE A 75 7.03 -13.39 -4.09
CA ILE A 75 8.33 -13.76 -3.50
C ILE A 75 8.19 -15.00 -2.59
N HIS A 76 7.08 -15.12 -1.86
CA HIS A 76 6.80 -16.27 -0.99
C HIS A 76 6.10 -17.44 -1.71
N ARG A 77 5.65 -17.25 -2.96
CA ARG A 77 4.97 -18.24 -3.80
C ARG A 77 6.00 -19.13 -4.49
N LYS A 78 6.21 -20.34 -3.96
CA LYS A 78 6.85 -21.40 -4.74
C LYS A 78 5.88 -21.96 -5.79
N LYS A 79 6.41 -22.24 -6.99
CA LYS A 79 5.79 -23.12 -8.00
C LYS A 79 5.64 -24.53 -7.40
N LYS A 80 4.39 -25.02 -7.33
CA LYS A 80 3.93 -26.32 -6.82
C LYS A 80 3.98 -26.47 -5.28
N CYS A 81 2.80 -26.37 -4.66
CA CYS A 81 2.56 -26.97 -3.34
C CYS A 81 2.49 -28.49 -3.51
N GLU A 82 3.41 -29.22 -2.89
CA GLU A 82 3.16 -30.60 -2.47
C GLU A 82 2.18 -30.57 -1.29
N ALA A 83 1.40 -31.65 -1.15
CA ALA A 83 0.11 -31.76 -0.47
C ALA A 83 0.06 -31.45 1.05
N ASP A 84 1.09 -30.82 1.62
CA ASP A 84 1.27 -30.65 3.07
C ASP A 84 1.74 -29.24 3.47
N CYS A 85 1.26 -28.21 2.75
CA CYS A 85 1.46 -26.82 3.17
C CYS A 85 0.34 -26.39 4.10
N THR A 86 0.59 -26.40 5.41
CA THR A 86 -0.25 -25.71 6.39
C THR A 86 -0.34 -24.22 6.03
N ASP A 87 -1.54 -23.78 5.64
CA ASP A 87 -1.83 -22.39 5.33
C ASP A 87 -1.56 -21.50 6.55
N LEU A 88 -1.09 -20.27 6.33
CA LEU A 88 -0.77 -19.35 7.42
C LEU A 88 -2.07 -18.96 8.13
N SER A 89 -2.03 -18.84 9.47
CA SER A 89 -3.17 -18.32 10.22
C SER A 89 -3.59 -16.93 9.70
N TRP A 90 -4.90 -16.69 9.59
CA TRP A 90 -5.49 -15.48 8.98
C TRP A 90 -4.89 -14.16 9.49
N TYR A 91 -4.57 -14.05 10.78
CA TYR A 91 -3.98 -12.82 11.34
C TYR A 91 -2.57 -12.55 10.79
N LYS A 92 -1.73 -13.58 10.63
CA LYS A 92 -0.37 -13.44 10.05
C LYS A 92 -0.42 -13.01 8.60
N LYS A 93 -1.44 -13.45 7.85
CA LYS A 93 -1.68 -13.03 6.47
C LYS A 93 -1.86 -11.51 6.39
N TYR A 94 -2.69 -10.95 7.27
CA TYR A 94 -2.88 -9.49 7.30
C TYR A 94 -1.66 -8.75 7.85
N VAL A 95 -0.90 -9.29 8.82
CA VAL A 95 0.37 -8.64 9.24
C VAL A 95 1.33 -8.47 8.06
N ILE A 96 1.36 -9.43 7.12
CA ILE A 96 2.16 -9.32 5.90
C ILE A 96 1.71 -8.14 5.04
N LEU A 97 0.40 -7.97 4.88
CA LEU A 97 -0.18 -6.85 4.15
C LEU A 97 0.11 -5.51 4.82
N LEU A 98 -0.06 -5.44 6.14
CA LEU A 98 0.00 -4.20 6.89
C LEU A 98 1.43 -3.67 7.08
N PHE A 99 2.43 -4.56 7.12
CA PHE A 99 3.84 -4.24 7.40
C PHE A 99 4.81 -4.66 6.30
N ALA A 100 4.32 -4.72 5.06
CA ALA A 100 5.09 -5.15 3.91
C ALA A 100 6.50 -4.51 3.76
N PRO A 101 6.75 -3.21 4.02
CA PRO A 101 8.08 -2.60 3.85
C PRO A 101 9.03 -3.02 4.96
N LEU A 102 8.54 -3.17 6.19
CA LEU A 102 9.34 -3.72 7.29
C LEU A 102 9.73 -5.16 6.98
N LEU A 103 8.84 -5.92 6.35
CA LEU A 103 9.11 -7.30 5.92
C LEU A 103 10.11 -7.36 4.76
N VAL A 104 9.99 -6.47 3.77
CA VAL A 104 10.97 -6.33 2.69
C VAL A 104 12.33 -5.90 3.26
N TRP A 105 12.36 -4.95 4.19
CA TRP A 105 13.57 -4.54 4.90
C TRP A 105 14.20 -5.69 5.70
N LEU A 106 13.39 -6.47 6.43
CA LEU A 106 13.80 -7.69 7.14
C LEU A 106 14.43 -8.71 6.18
N LEU A 107 13.80 -8.92 5.01
CA LEU A 107 14.33 -9.79 3.96
C LEU A 107 15.67 -9.31 3.42
N PHE A 108 15.82 -8.00 3.15
CA PHE A 108 17.10 -7.41 2.75
C PHE A 108 18.16 -7.44 3.87
N SER A 109 17.72 -7.42 5.13
CA SER A 109 18.57 -7.57 6.32
C SER A 109 18.98 -9.03 6.58
N GLY A 110 18.60 -9.97 5.72
CA GLY A 110 18.93 -11.40 5.82
C GLY A 110 18.01 -12.20 6.74
N ILE A 111 17.01 -11.59 7.35
CA ILE A 111 16.04 -12.26 8.21
C ILE A 111 14.96 -12.88 7.32
N ARG A 112 15.03 -14.21 7.14
CA ARG A 112 14.08 -14.98 6.35
C ARG A 112 12.93 -15.46 7.22
N LEU A 113 11.78 -14.81 7.12
CA LEU A 113 10.54 -15.30 7.73
C LEU A 113 10.04 -16.52 6.93
N SER A 114 9.83 -17.66 7.59
CA SER A 114 9.38 -18.90 6.95
C SER A 114 7.87 -18.91 6.63
N TRP A 115 7.29 -17.75 6.35
CA TRP A 115 5.85 -17.58 6.18
C TRP A 115 5.46 -17.92 4.73
N ARG A 116 4.46 -18.80 4.56
CA ARG A 116 3.94 -19.23 3.25
C ARG A 116 2.47 -18.85 3.15
N THR A 117 2.07 -18.16 2.10
CA THR A 117 0.67 -17.77 1.88
C THR A 117 0.20 -18.21 0.50
N VAL A 118 -0.97 -18.85 0.44
CA VAL A 118 -1.58 -19.29 -0.84
C VAL A 118 -2.51 -18.21 -1.41
N GLU A 119 -2.96 -17.27 -0.58
CA GLU A 119 -3.92 -16.22 -0.95
C GLU A 119 -3.27 -14.99 -1.58
N THR A 120 -3.98 -14.42 -2.55
CA THR A 120 -3.73 -13.11 -3.13
C THR A 120 -4.53 -12.06 -2.34
N TYR A 121 -3.86 -10.98 -1.89
CA TYR A 121 -4.50 -9.87 -1.15
C TYR A 121 -5.25 -8.87 -2.06
N HIS A 122 -5.42 -9.27 -3.32
CA HIS A 122 -6.02 -8.57 -4.43
C HIS A 122 -7.54 -8.65 -4.40
N ASN A 123 -8.15 -8.19 -3.30
CA ASN A 123 -9.61 -8.21 -3.15
C ASN A 123 -10.12 -7.06 -2.28
N PHE A 124 -11.41 -6.74 -2.45
CA PHE A 124 -12.11 -5.69 -1.68
C PHE A 124 -12.15 -5.97 -0.17
N ARG A 125 -12.08 -7.25 0.23
CA ARG A 125 -11.99 -7.61 1.65
C ARG A 125 -10.68 -7.13 2.28
N SER A 126 -9.56 -7.29 1.58
CA SER A 126 -8.25 -6.83 2.00
C SER A 126 -8.19 -5.31 1.99
N LEU A 127 -8.82 -4.65 1.01
CA LEU A 127 -9.00 -3.20 1.01
C LEU A 127 -9.76 -2.71 2.25
N ALA A 128 -10.86 -3.37 2.62
CA ALA A 128 -11.64 -2.99 3.79
C ALA A 128 -10.83 -3.14 5.10
N ILE A 129 -10.11 -4.25 5.26
CA ILE A 129 -9.25 -4.50 6.43
C ILE A 129 -8.10 -3.50 6.48
N TYR A 130 -7.48 -3.21 5.34
CA TYR A 130 -6.42 -2.22 5.22
C TYR A 130 -6.93 -0.80 5.53
N GLY A 131 -8.11 -0.44 5.03
CA GLY A 131 -8.77 0.83 5.33
C GLY A 131 -9.08 0.98 6.81
N ALA A 132 -9.57 -0.07 7.49
CA ALA A 132 -9.79 -0.06 8.94
C ALA A 132 -8.47 0.10 9.72
N PHE A 133 -7.40 -0.57 9.27
CA PHE A 133 -6.07 -0.40 9.85
C PHE A 133 -5.58 1.05 9.70
N LEU A 134 -5.68 1.65 8.52
CA LEU A 134 -5.29 3.04 8.29
C LEU A 134 -6.10 4.02 9.14
N PHE A 135 -7.37 3.73 9.37
CA PHE A 135 -8.20 4.51 10.29
C PHE A 135 -7.67 4.46 11.72
N VAL A 136 -7.35 3.26 12.23
CA VAL A 136 -6.77 3.10 13.57
C VAL A 136 -5.42 3.80 13.67
N VAL A 137 -4.54 3.66 12.67
CA VAL A 137 -3.24 4.33 12.64
C VAL A 137 -3.41 5.84 12.59
N GLY A 138 -4.30 6.35 11.74
CA GLY A 138 -4.61 7.77 11.65
C GLY A 138 -5.17 8.30 12.97
N PHE A 139 -6.08 7.56 13.60
CA PHE A 139 -6.63 7.91 14.91
C PHE A 139 -5.53 8.01 15.97
N LEU A 140 -4.65 7.01 16.08
CA LEU A 140 -3.54 7.03 17.03
C LEU A 140 -2.53 8.15 16.76
N GLY A 141 -2.30 8.49 15.49
CA GLY A 141 -1.32 9.50 15.09
C GLY A 141 -1.83 10.94 15.15
N PHE A 142 -3.14 11.15 14.98
CA PHE A 142 -3.69 12.49 14.74
C PHE A 142 -4.91 12.86 15.60
N ALA A 143 -5.46 11.94 16.40
CA ALA A 143 -6.56 12.28 17.31
C ALA A 143 -6.06 13.12 18.49
N GLY A 144 -6.69 14.28 18.70
CA GLY A 144 -6.62 15.02 19.96
C GLY A 144 -7.70 14.55 20.94
N LEU A 145 -7.49 14.78 22.23
CA LEU A 145 -8.52 14.64 23.26
C LEU A 145 -8.78 16.03 23.90
N PRO A 146 -10.01 16.56 23.84
CA PRO A 146 -11.21 15.98 23.22
C PRO A 146 -11.14 15.95 21.68
N LEU A 147 -11.82 14.97 21.08
CA LEU A 147 -11.82 14.77 19.63
C LEU A 147 -12.50 15.96 18.93
N SER A 148 -11.79 16.61 18.01
CA SER A 148 -12.34 17.72 17.23
C SER A 148 -12.63 17.34 15.77
N ILE A 149 -13.47 18.13 15.09
CA ILE A 149 -13.76 17.98 13.64
C ILE A 149 -12.46 18.07 12.83
N ARG A 150 -11.54 18.93 13.26
CA ARG A 150 -10.21 19.09 12.68
C ARG A 150 -9.43 17.77 12.71
N ASP A 151 -9.45 17.07 13.84
CA ASP A 151 -8.74 15.80 14.00
C ASP A 151 -9.39 14.69 13.16
N LEU A 152 -10.72 14.65 13.09
CA LEU A 152 -11.43 13.75 12.18
C LEU A 152 -11.04 13.97 10.71
N ALA A 153 -10.99 15.22 10.26
CA ALA A 153 -10.60 15.54 8.89
C ALA A 153 -9.14 15.15 8.59
N LYS A 154 -8.23 15.25 9.58
CA LYS A 154 -6.85 14.73 9.50
C LYS A 154 -6.82 13.21 9.32
N ILE A 155 -7.57 12.49 10.14
CA ILE A 155 -7.66 11.02 10.11
C ILE A 155 -8.24 10.53 8.78
N PHE A 156 -9.34 11.13 8.31
CA PHE A 156 -9.98 10.73 7.06
C PHE A 156 -9.13 11.04 5.84
N PHE A 157 -8.45 12.18 5.79
CA PHE A 157 -7.54 12.50 4.69
C PHE A 157 -6.42 11.45 4.59
N PHE A 158 -5.79 11.12 5.71
CA PHE A 158 -4.75 10.09 5.78
C PHE A 158 -5.25 8.72 5.29
N GLN A 159 -6.43 8.30 5.76
CA GLN A 159 -7.06 7.05 5.32
C GLN A 159 -7.37 7.05 3.82
N PHE A 160 -7.90 8.17 3.31
CA PHE A 160 -8.28 8.34 1.92
C PHE A 160 -7.09 8.19 0.97
N CYS A 161 -5.94 8.81 1.30
CA CYS A 161 -4.72 8.66 0.51
C CYS A 161 -4.29 7.19 0.37
N GLY A 162 -4.34 6.41 1.46
CA GLY A 162 -3.97 4.99 1.41
C GLY A 162 -4.99 4.12 0.67
N ILE A 163 -6.28 4.38 0.84
CA ILE A 163 -7.33 3.67 0.10
C ILE A 163 -7.20 3.91 -1.41
N ILE A 164 -6.97 5.15 -1.86
CA ILE A 164 -6.75 5.41 -3.29
C ILE A 164 -5.51 4.69 -3.79
N GLY A 165 -4.41 4.69 -3.03
CA GLY A 165 -3.21 3.98 -3.46
C GLY A 165 -3.46 2.48 -3.63
N PHE A 166 -4.19 1.86 -2.71
CA PHE A 166 -4.58 0.45 -2.82
C PHE A 166 -5.55 0.19 -3.99
N LEU A 167 -6.51 1.08 -4.23
CA LEU A 167 -7.43 0.98 -5.37
C LEU A 167 -6.69 1.11 -6.70
N THR A 168 -5.68 1.98 -6.75
CA THR A 168 -4.84 2.17 -7.93
C THR A 168 -4.01 0.93 -8.20
N HIS A 169 -3.47 0.29 -7.16
CA HIS A 169 -2.86 -1.04 -7.23
C HIS A 169 -3.82 -2.09 -7.81
N LEU A 170 -5.03 -2.21 -7.25
CA LEU A 170 -6.04 -3.17 -7.73
C LEU A 170 -6.44 -2.96 -9.20
N LYS A 171 -6.49 -1.70 -9.66
CA LYS A 171 -6.84 -1.36 -11.04
C LYS A 171 -5.74 -1.75 -12.02
N VAL A 172 -4.47 -1.57 -11.65
CA VAL A 172 -3.34 -1.99 -12.51
C VAL A 172 -3.31 -3.52 -12.64
N ASP A 173 -3.66 -4.23 -11.57
CA ASP A 173 -3.77 -5.69 -11.55
C ASP A 173 -5.00 -6.26 -12.29
N LYS A 174 -5.85 -5.39 -12.87
CA LYS A 174 -7.07 -5.75 -13.62
C LYS A 174 -8.06 -6.61 -12.83
N ILE A 175 -8.08 -6.47 -11.50
CA ILE A 175 -9.06 -7.15 -10.64
C ILE A 175 -10.45 -6.49 -10.78
N TRP A 176 -10.46 -5.24 -11.25
CA TRP A 176 -11.63 -4.46 -11.60
C TRP A 176 -11.31 -3.52 -12.77
#